data_AF-X0J0J9-F1
#
_entry.id   AF-X0J0J9-F1
#
_cell.length_a   1.000
_cell.length_b   1.000
_cell.length_c   1.000
_cell.angle_alpha   90.00
_cell.angle_beta   90.00
_cell.angle_gamma   90.00
#
_symmetry.space_group_name_H-M   'P 1'
#
loop_
_entity.id
_entity.type
_entity.pdbx_description
1 polymer ?
#
loop_
_entity_poly.entity_id
_entity_poly.type
_entity_poly.pdbx_seq_one_letter_code
_entity_poly.pdbx_strand_id
1 'polypeptide(L)'
;MRSLLALTLATATSAFVIPEGLDAFNNWKDDLKQTLEDIPTRLRKHLDEATEQLSTEFTAAIHNRLQDEEVFLPADNVEDDESADIFGRTGGDFTDHTTYELIAKSNHTKKFFKLVQKHEKFGKLLNSTDANYTLFVPTDEAFEHIPHHHKDKPSDEFVEAVLNYHLGIGEYPASRILFTHTIPTTLKEPWLGDKPQRLRTSVGFSGVRLNLYSKVIAVNFKTKNGIIHAVNRILVPPPFIGKEISLFPAQFSTLLLAFEKTDFVKYIHNVPMVGSTVFAPSNDAWRRLGPRANAFLFNTETGKKYLKALLKYQIVPNITLYSDEVYYGDEKMSKKLFGHGGDFHIELPTLLERSVGVDVHTFKSWTTIVLNGHNVIGFNDAVGKNGVIQVPKTIPIPPHRKGEHPSEMEGEISVEELKERLEEYVEEEDDGDFENGEL
;
A
#
# COMPACT_ATOMS: atom_id res chain seq x y z
N MET A 1 39.68 -32.36 11.85
CA MET A 1 38.21 -32.56 11.83
C MET A 1 37.56 -31.25 11.44
N ARG A 2 37.27 -31.12 10.14
CA ARG A 2 36.52 -30.04 9.50
C ARG A 2 35.53 -30.70 8.54
N SER A 3 34.41 -30.01 8.31
CA SER A 3 33.48 -30.15 7.19
C SER A 3 32.49 -31.31 7.26
N LEU A 4 31.20 -30.97 7.37
CA LEU A 4 30.14 -31.39 6.44
C LEU A 4 28.85 -30.62 6.76
N LEU A 5 28.61 -29.53 6.02
CA LEU A 5 27.29 -28.95 5.77
C LEU A 5 27.13 -28.88 4.25
N ALA A 6 26.41 -29.85 3.71
CA ALA A 6 25.96 -29.86 2.33
C ALA A 6 24.68 -30.71 2.29
N LEU A 7 23.56 -30.08 1.91
CA LEU A 7 22.32 -30.61 1.31
C LEU A 7 21.27 -29.49 1.48
N THR A 8 20.49 -29.01 0.51
CA THR A 8 20.31 -29.32 -0.91
C THR A 8 19.40 -28.21 -1.44
N LEU A 9 19.86 -27.40 -2.40
CA LEU A 9 19.00 -26.45 -3.13
C LEU A 9 19.03 -26.85 -4.60
N ALA A 10 18.15 -27.78 -4.97
CA ALA A 10 17.89 -28.13 -6.36
C ALA A 10 16.52 -28.80 -6.43
N THR A 11 15.53 -28.10 -6.98
CA THR A 11 14.56 -28.59 -7.98
C THR A 11 13.35 -27.65 -8.06
N ALA A 12 13.33 -26.80 -9.07
CA ALA A 12 12.13 -26.34 -9.78
C ALA A 12 12.57 -25.58 -11.05
N THR A 13 13.07 -26.34 -12.01
CA THR A 13 13.20 -25.88 -13.40
C THR A 13 11.86 -26.09 -14.10
N SER A 14 11.12 -25.00 -14.33
CA SER A 14 10.27 -24.88 -15.52
C SER A 14 9.92 -23.41 -15.77
N ALA A 15 10.36 -22.97 -16.95
CA ALA A 15 9.88 -21.84 -17.75
C ALA A 15 9.77 -20.45 -17.08
N PHE A 16 10.88 -19.70 -17.08
CA PHE A 16 10.87 -18.27 -17.42
C PHE A 16 12.16 -17.94 -18.17
N VAL A 17 12.03 -17.33 -19.35
CA VAL A 17 13.14 -16.73 -20.09
C VAL A 17 13.65 -15.56 -19.27
N ILE A 18 14.84 -15.74 -18.71
CA ILE A 18 15.62 -14.71 -18.03
C ILE A 18 16.24 -13.83 -19.13
N PRO A 19 15.96 -12.51 -19.23
CA PRO A 19 16.81 -11.64 -20.04
C PRO A 19 18.18 -11.57 -19.35
N GLU A 20 19.24 -11.68 -20.14
CA GLU A 20 20.63 -11.77 -19.69
C GLU A 20 20.96 -10.76 -18.58
N GLY A 21 21.46 -11.28 -17.45
CA GLY A 21 21.88 -10.49 -16.30
C GLY A 21 21.91 -11.27 -14.98
N LEU A 22 22.57 -12.43 -14.94
CA LEU A 22 22.91 -13.12 -13.68
C LEU A 22 23.69 -12.19 -12.71
N ASP A 23 24.39 -11.19 -13.26
CA ASP A 23 25.12 -10.17 -12.50
C ASP A 23 24.19 -9.22 -11.74
N ALA A 24 23.02 -8.86 -12.28
CA ALA A 24 22.08 -7.99 -11.58
C ALA A 24 21.48 -8.67 -10.34
N PHE A 25 21.22 -9.98 -10.42
CA PHE A 25 20.70 -10.76 -9.29
C PHE A 25 21.77 -11.09 -8.24
N ASN A 26 23.01 -11.35 -8.66
CA ASN A 26 24.13 -11.56 -7.74
C ASN A 26 24.54 -10.24 -7.05
N ASN A 27 24.63 -9.14 -7.80
CA ASN A 27 24.84 -7.81 -7.24
C ASN A 27 23.68 -7.43 -6.30
N TRP A 28 22.43 -7.77 -6.66
CA TRP A 28 21.28 -7.59 -5.78
C TRP A 28 21.41 -8.37 -4.47
N LYS A 29 21.83 -9.64 -4.51
CA LYS A 29 22.05 -10.47 -3.31
C LYS A 29 23.19 -9.96 -2.42
N ASP A 30 24.30 -9.57 -3.02
CA ASP A 30 25.48 -9.09 -2.29
C ASP A 30 25.21 -7.69 -1.71
N ASP A 31 24.51 -6.84 -2.46
CA ASP A 31 23.97 -5.59 -1.96
C ASP A 31 22.99 -5.83 -0.81
N LEU A 32 22.09 -6.82 -0.90
CA LEU A 32 21.13 -7.13 0.16
C LEU A 32 21.82 -7.57 1.45
N LYS A 33 22.89 -8.39 1.34
CA LYS A 33 23.69 -8.80 2.50
C LYS A 33 24.41 -7.61 3.14
N GLN A 34 25.02 -6.76 2.32
CA GLN A 34 25.70 -5.56 2.80
C GLN A 34 24.71 -4.55 3.42
N THR A 35 23.51 -4.45 2.85
CA THR A 35 22.38 -3.63 3.35
C THR A 35 21.87 -4.13 4.70
N LEU A 36 21.67 -5.44 4.81
CA LEU A 36 21.33 -6.07 6.08
C LEU A 36 22.45 -5.82 7.09
N GLU A 37 23.72 -5.70 6.67
CA GLU A 37 24.87 -5.35 7.50
C GLU A 37 24.97 -3.88 7.93
N ASP A 38 24.13 -2.97 7.44
CA ASP A 38 24.12 -1.55 7.82
C ASP A 38 22.94 -1.13 8.73
N ILE A 39 21.84 -1.90 8.75
CA ILE A 39 20.69 -1.68 9.66
C ILE A 39 21.12 -2.05 11.09
N PRO A 40 20.74 -1.32 12.17
CA PRO A 40 21.08 -1.73 13.54
C PRO A 40 20.72 -3.20 13.81
N THR A 41 21.64 -3.97 14.40
CA THR A 41 21.52 -5.44 14.57
C THR A 41 20.25 -5.90 15.28
N ARG A 42 19.70 -5.05 16.18
CA ARG A 42 18.39 -5.28 16.82
C ARG A 42 17.23 -5.23 15.82
N LEU A 43 17.22 -4.30 14.86
CA LEU A 43 16.16 -4.18 13.87
C LEU A 43 16.16 -5.34 12.85
N ARG A 44 17.34 -5.85 12.47
CA ARG A 44 17.48 -6.94 11.46
C ARG A 44 16.65 -8.17 11.79
N LYS A 45 16.84 -8.70 13.00
CA LYS A 45 16.21 -9.95 13.44
C LYS A 45 14.69 -9.85 13.46
N HIS A 46 14.15 -8.68 13.81
CA HIS A 46 12.70 -8.43 13.84
C HIS A 46 12.13 -7.97 12.50
N LEU A 47 12.96 -7.49 11.56
CA LEU A 47 12.56 -7.23 10.18
C LEU A 47 12.33 -8.56 9.50
N ASP A 48 13.39 -9.37 9.36
CA ASP A 48 13.41 -10.57 8.51
C ASP A 48 12.27 -11.53 8.84
N GLU A 49 12.10 -11.90 10.11
CA GLU A 49 11.07 -12.86 10.54
C GLU A 49 9.63 -12.33 10.37
N ALA A 50 9.41 -11.02 10.51
CA ALA A 50 8.05 -10.46 10.55
C ALA A 50 7.59 -9.88 9.20
N THR A 51 8.50 -9.32 8.38
CA THR A 51 8.14 -8.93 7.01
C THR A 51 7.92 -10.16 6.13
N GLU A 52 8.68 -11.25 6.31
CA GLU A 52 8.40 -12.50 5.61
C GLU A 52 7.06 -13.11 6.04
N GLN A 53 6.76 -13.16 7.34
CA GLN A 53 5.48 -13.69 7.82
C GLN A 53 4.27 -12.85 7.37
N LEU A 54 4.30 -11.52 7.56
CA LEU A 54 3.18 -10.64 7.17
C LEU A 54 3.00 -10.57 5.65
N SER A 55 4.08 -10.51 4.88
CA SER A 55 3.98 -10.53 3.41
C SER A 55 3.46 -11.87 2.92
N THR A 56 3.87 -12.99 3.53
CA THR A 56 3.36 -14.32 3.21
C THR A 56 1.89 -14.45 3.58
N GLU A 57 1.46 -13.95 4.73
CA GLU A 57 0.06 -13.98 5.17
C GLU A 57 -0.84 -13.06 4.34
N PHE A 58 -0.40 -11.85 3.98
CA PHE A 58 -1.15 -10.97 3.07
C PHE A 58 -1.21 -11.57 1.67
N THR A 59 -0.10 -12.11 1.17
CA THR A 59 -0.06 -12.78 -0.14
C THR A 59 -0.94 -14.01 -0.13
N ALA A 60 -0.91 -14.83 0.93
CA ALA A 60 -1.75 -16.01 1.08
C ALA A 60 -3.22 -15.66 1.29
N ALA A 61 -3.54 -14.61 2.05
CA ALA A 61 -4.93 -14.14 2.22
C ALA A 61 -5.50 -13.56 0.92
N ILE A 62 -4.69 -12.82 0.15
CA ILE A 62 -5.06 -12.35 -1.19
C ILE A 62 -5.19 -13.54 -2.15
N HIS A 63 -4.25 -14.48 -2.12
CA HIS A 63 -4.25 -15.67 -2.98
C HIS A 63 -5.44 -16.59 -2.68
N ASN A 64 -5.73 -16.90 -1.42
CA ASN A 64 -6.89 -17.72 -1.00
C ASN A 64 -8.23 -17.06 -1.35
N ARG A 65 -8.28 -15.73 -1.37
CA ARG A 65 -9.49 -14.99 -1.77
C ARG A 65 -9.65 -14.85 -3.29
N LEU A 66 -8.57 -15.11 -4.04
CA LEU A 66 -8.54 -15.13 -5.50
C LEU A 66 -8.57 -16.56 -6.08
N GLN A 67 -8.43 -17.60 -5.24
CA GLN A 67 -8.34 -19.01 -5.62
C GLN A 67 -9.68 -19.68 -5.97
N ASP A 68 -10.82 -19.00 -5.85
CA ASP A 68 -12.09 -19.61 -6.25
C ASP A 68 -12.21 -19.82 -7.78
N GLU A 69 -11.31 -19.27 -8.60
CA GLU A 69 -11.23 -19.58 -10.04
C GLU A 69 -9.79 -19.49 -10.58
N GLU A 70 -8.99 -20.55 -10.45
CA GLU A 70 -7.79 -20.75 -11.31
C GLU A 70 -7.92 -22.10 -12.04
N VAL A 71 -8.37 -22.04 -13.29
CA VAL A 71 -8.17 -23.14 -14.26
C VAL A 71 -6.88 -22.84 -15.03
N PHE A 72 -5.86 -23.65 -14.78
CA PHE A 72 -4.69 -23.79 -15.63
C PHE A 72 -5.12 -24.29 -17.01
N LEU A 73 -4.65 -23.66 -18.10
CA LEU A 73 -4.53 -24.32 -19.40
C LEU A 73 -3.20 -24.00 -20.10
N PRO A 74 -2.69 -24.93 -20.92
CA PRO A 74 -1.29 -25.03 -21.28
C PRO A 74 -0.93 -24.20 -22.52
N ALA A 75 0.37 -23.98 -22.69
CA ALA A 75 0.95 -23.41 -23.89
C ALA A 75 0.66 -24.31 -25.10
N ASP A 76 -0.02 -23.77 -26.11
CA ASP A 76 -0.08 -24.35 -27.45
C ASP A 76 0.24 -23.29 -28.51
N ASN A 77 0.98 -23.77 -29.51
CA ASN A 77 1.58 -23.04 -30.62
C ASN A 77 0.53 -22.38 -31.52
N VAL A 78 0.79 -21.14 -31.97
CA VAL A 78 0.10 -20.53 -33.11
C VAL A 78 1.12 -19.91 -34.06
N GLU A 79 0.90 -20.22 -35.33
CA GLU A 79 1.72 -19.94 -36.51
C GLU A 79 1.85 -18.44 -36.84
N ASP A 80 2.92 -18.14 -37.58
CA ASP A 80 3.34 -16.83 -38.07
C ASP A 80 2.23 -16.10 -38.86
N ASP A 81 1.86 -14.90 -38.38
CA ASP A 81 1.26 -13.84 -39.21
C ASP A 81 1.98 -12.52 -38.89
N GLU A 82 2.32 -11.75 -39.92
CA GLU A 82 3.10 -10.50 -39.86
C GLU A 82 2.30 -9.32 -39.26
N SER A 83 1.65 -9.54 -38.12
CA SER A 83 1.20 -8.49 -37.21
C SER A 83 2.10 -8.57 -35.99
N ALA A 84 2.93 -7.54 -35.77
CA ALA A 84 3.94 -7.55 -34.71
C ALA A 84 3.29 -7.94 -33.37
N ASP A 85 3.72 -9.07 -32.82
CA ASP A 85 3.32 -9.56 -31.51
C ASP A 85 3.97 -8.69 -30.42
N ILE A 86 3.50 -7.44 -30.29
CA ILE A 86 4.14 -6.35 -29.55
C ILE A 86 4.25 -6.68 -28.05
N PHE A 87 3.43 -7.58 -27.51
CA PHE A 87 3.55 -8.04 -26.12
C PHE A 87 4.03 -9.49 -25.96
N GLY A 88 4.36 -10.18 -27.07
CA GLY A 88 4.97 -11.52 -27.07
C GLY A 88 6.51 -11.52 -26.93
N ARG A 89 7.17 -10.36 -27.03
CA ARG A 89 8.62 -10.19 -26.85
C ARG A 89 8.95 -9.32 -25.63
N THR A 90 10.11 -9.58 -25.00
CA THR A 90 10.64 -8.82 -23.86
C THR A 90 11.18 -7.45 -24.30
N GLY A 91 10.40 -6.39 -24.11
CA GLY A 91 10.82 -4.99 -24.28
C GLY A 91 11.19 -4.57 -25.71
N GLY A 92 11.30 -3.27 -25.94
CA GLY A 92 11.72 -2.73 -27.24
C GLY A 92 11.63 -1.21 -27.33
N ASP A 93 12.36 -0.66 -28.30
CA ASP A 93 12.29 0.76 -28.65
C ASP A 93 11.31 0.95 -29.81
N PHE A 94 10.18 1.59 -29.51
CA PHE A 94 9.09 1.94 -30.44
C PHE A 94 8.88 3.47 -30.43
N THR A 95 9.96 4.23 -30.32
CA THR A 95 9.92 5.71 -30.28
C THR A 95 9.43 6.36 -31.58
N ASP A 96 9.25 5.58 -32.64
CA ASP A 96 8.57 5.97 -33.86
C ASP A 96 7.04 6.08 -33.70
N HIS A 97 6.47 5.51 -32.64
CA HIS A 97 5.04 5.50 -32.33
C HIS A 97 4.72 6.18 -31.00
N THR A 98 3.57 6.86 -30.93
CA THR A 98 3.01 7.29 -29.64
C THR A 98 2.48 6.10 -28.84
N THR A 99 2.27 6.30 -27.54
CA THR A 99 1.61 5.32 -26.67
C THR A 99 0.26 4.89 -27.24
N TYR A 100 -0.54 5.85 -27.74
CA TYR A 100 -1.82 5.57 -28.41
C TYR A 100 -1.66 4.69 -29.65
N GLU A 101 -0.71 5.01 -30.53
CA GLU A 101 -0.47 4.25 -31.77
C GLU A 101 0.02 2.83 -31.49
N LEU A 102 0.87 2.65 -30.47
CA LEU A 102 1.42 1.33 -30.16
C LEU A 102 0.36 0.38 -29.60
N ILE A 103 -0.49 0.83 -28.67
CA ILE A 103 -1.59 0.00 -28.15
C ILE A 103 -2.67 -0.27 -29.21
N ALA A 104 -2.84 0.63 -30.18
CA ALA A 104 -3.78 0.44 -31.30
C ALA A 104 -3.32 -0.68 -32.25
N LYS A 105 -2.01 -0.86 -32.41
CA LYS A 105 -1.41 -1.89 -33.28
C LYS A 105 -1.32 -3.26 -32.61
N SER A 106 -1.40 -3.32 -31.29
CA SER A 106 -1.19 -4.56 -30.55
C SER A 106 -2.39 -5.49 -30.57
N ASN A 107 -2.12 -6.79 -30.74
CA ASN A 107 -3.15 -7.81 -30.76
C ASN A 107 -3.70 -8.19 -29.37
N HIS A 108 -2.95 -7.92 -28.30
CA HIS A 108 -3.28 -8.35 -26.93
C HIS A 108 -3.95 -7.29 -26.07
N THR A 109 -4.22 -6.11 -26.63
CA THR A 109 -4.76 -4.95 -25.87
C THR A 109 -6.02 -4.39 -26.52
N LYS A 110 -6.72 -5.19 -27.33
CA LYS A 110 -7.89 -4.74 -28.11
C LYS A 110 -9.04 -4.31 -27.20
N LYS A 111 -9.29 -5.03 -26.10
CA LYS A 111 -10.35 -4.70 -25.13
C LYS A 111 -10.06 -3.37 -24.43
N PHE A 112 -8.82 -3.15 -23.98
CA PHE A 112 -8.40 -1.89 -23.39
C PHE A 112 -8.46 -0.74 -24.39
N PHE A 113 -7.96 -0.94 -25.62
CA PHE A 113 -7.97 0.10 -26.65
C PHE A 113 -9.39 0.55 -27.02
N LYS A 114 -10.38 -0.36 -27.04
CA LYS A 114 -11.80 0.02 -27.21
C LYS A 114 -12.29 1.01 -26.14
N LEU A 115 -11.83 0.87 -24.90
CA LEU A 115 -12.14 1.85 -23.84
C LEU A 115 -11.46 3.19 -24.14
N VAL A 116 -10.18 3.18 -24.51
CA VAL A 116 -9.45 4.39 -24.91
C VAL A 116 -10.16 5.13 -26.05
N GLN A 117 -10.65 4.42 -27.07
CA GLN A 117 -11.40 5.01 -28.18
C GLN A 117 -12.72 5.66 -27.73
N LYS A 118 -13.40 5.08 -26.74
CA LYS A 118 -14.63 5.65 -26.17
C LYS A 118 -14.35 6.91 -25.33
N HIS A 119 -13.18 6.99 -24.70
CA HIS A 119 -12.77 8.10 -23.84
C HIS A 119 -11.78 9.02 -24.58
N GLU A 120 -12.28 9.82 -25.53
CA GLU A 120 -11.44 10.65 -26.42
C GLU A 120 -10.43 11.55 -25.70
N LYS A 121 -10.77 12.09 -24.52
CA LYS A 121 -9.84 12.92 -23.73
C LYS A 121 -8.60 12.13 -23.33
N PHE A 122 -8.79 10.90 -22.88
CA PHE A 122 -7.70 10.00 -22.51
C PHE A 122 -6.93 9.54 -23.76
N GLY A 123 -7.61 9.23 -24.87
CA GLY A 123 -6.95 8.93 -26.14
C GLY A 123 -6.06 10.07 -26.66
N LYS A 124 -6.54 11.32 -26.56
CA LYS A 124 -5.76 12.53 -26.90
C LYS A 124 -4.53 12.67 -25.99
N LEU A 125 -4.68 12.38 -24.69
CA LEU A 125 -3.57 12.39 -23.74
C LEU A 125 -2.48 11.38 -24.12
N LEU A 126 -2.86 10.15 -24.49
CA LEU A 126 -1.92 9.11 -24.93
C LEU A 126 -1.26 9.40 -26.28
N ASN A 127 -1.84 10.27 -27.10
CA ASN A 127 -1.29 10.67 -28.38
C ASN A 127 -0.46 11.97 -28.33
N SER A 128 -0.60 12.75 -27.25
CA SER A 128 0.16 13.98 -27.06
C SER A 128 1.62 13.68 -26.68
N THR A 129 2.55 14.48 -27.19
CA THR A 129 3.97 14.44 -26.84
C THR A 129 4.38 15.54 -25.85
N ASP A 130 3.42 16.19 -25.20
CA ASP A 130 3.68 17.31 -24.29
C ASP A 130 4.29 16.88 -22.95
N ALA A 131 4.05 15.62 -22.56
CA ALA A 131 4.57 15.03 -21.33
C ALA A 131 4.81 13.53 -21.53
N ASN A 132 5.72 12.97 -20.74
CA ASN A 132 6.00 11.54 -20.75
C ASN A 132 5.22 10.83 -19.65
N TYR A 133 4.64 9.68 -19.99
CA TYR A 133 3.84 8.88 -19.08
C TYR A 133 4.32 7.43 -18.99
N THR A 134 3.84 6.71 -17.98
CA THR A 134 3.98 5.26 -17.90
C THR A 134 2.60 4.63 -17.90
N LEU A 135 2.25 3.94 -18.99
CA LEU A 135 0.95 3.29 -19.13
C LEU A 135 1.06 1.81 -18.73
N PHE A 136 0.33 1.43 -17.70
CA PHE A 136 0.12 0.02 -17.35
C PHE A 136 -1.08 -0.49 -18.15
N VAL A 137 -0.87 -1.32 -19.16
CA VAL A 137 -1.93 -1.77 -20.06
C VAL A 137 -2.40 -3.17 -19.65
N PRO A 138 -3.68 -3.35 -19.25
CA PRO A 138 -4.22 -4.69 -19.03
C PRO A 138 -4.32 -5.44 -20.36
N THR A 139 -3.86 -6.68 -20.39
CA THR A 139 -4.04 -7.54 -21.57
C THR A 139 -5.50 -7.95 -21.72
N ASP A 140 -5.87 -8.50 -22.87
CA ASP A 140 -7.23 -8.93 -23.14
C ASP A 140 -7.68 -10.05 -22.17
N GLU A 141 -6.77 -10.90 -21.68
CA GLU A 141 -7.01 -11.91 -20.65
C GLU A 141 -7.28 -11.27 -19.27
N ALA A 142 -6.73 -10.09 -18.99
CA ALA A 142 -6.99 -9.38 -17.74
C ALA A 142 -8.49 -9.02 -17.58
N PHE A 143 -9.21 -8.83 -18.69
CA PHE A 143 -10.65 -8.56 -18.70
C PHE A 143 -11.51 -9.80 -18.43
N GLU A 144 -10.94 -11.00 -18.54
CA GLU A 144 -11.66 -12.26 -18.26
C GLU A 144 -11.84 -12.48 -16.76
N HIS A 145 -11.00 -11.85 -15.95
CA HIS A 145 -11.09 -11.87 -14.49
C HIS A 145 -12.15 -10.91 -13.91
N ILE A 146 -12.91 -10.21 -14.76
CA ILE A 146 -14.00 -9.33 -14.29
C ILE A 146 -15.20 -10.22 -13.92
N PRO A 147 -15.68 -10.18 -12.64
CA PRO A 147 -16.81 -11.00 -12.23
C PRO A 147 -18.06 -10.75 -13.10
N HIS A 148 -18.59 -11.81 -13.70
CA HIS A 148 -19.77 -11.74 -14.59
C HIS A 148 -21.11 -11.59 -13.87
N HIS A 149 -21.09 -11.50 -12.53
CA HIS A 149 -22.29 -11.45 -11.70
C HIS A 149 -22.99 -10.08 -11.69
N HIS A 150 -22.39 -9.05 -12.27
CA HIS A 150 -23.00 -7.72 -12.38
C HIS A 150 -23.51 -7.49 -13.80
N LYS A 151 -24.83 -7.39 -13.93
CA LYS A 151 -25.51 -7.15 -15.23
C LYS A 151 -25.39 -5.70 -15.70
N ASP A 152 -25.03 -4.80 -14.80
CA ASP A 152 -24.94 -3.37 -15.07
C ASP A 152 -23.54 -3.01 -15.56
N LYS A 153 -23.50 -2.25 -16.67
CA LYS A 153 -22.25 -1.70 -17.18
C LYS A 153 -21.72 -0.67 -16.17
N PRO A 154 -20.39 -0.62 -15.95
CA PRO A 154 -19.81 0.44 -15.14
C PRO A 154 -20.14 1.81 -15.72
N SER A 155 -20.30 2.80 -14.85
CA SER A 155 -20.49 4.20 -15.27
C SER A 155 -19.28 4.70 -16.07
N ASP A 156 -19.51 5.62 -17.01
CA ASP A 156 -18.42 6.20 -17.80
C ASP A 156 -17.42 6.96 -16.92
N GLU A 157 -17.88 7.60 -15.84
CA GLU A 157 -17.01 8.25 -14.85
C GLU A 157 -16.07 7.26 -14.17
N PHE A 158 -16.58 6.08 -13.81
CA PHE A 158 -15.75 5.03 -13.22
C PHE A 158 -14.72 4.48 -14.23
N VAL A 159 -15.11 4.28 -15.49
CA VAL A 159 -14.17 3.83 -16.54
C VAL A 159 -13.09 4.89 -16.77
N GLU A 160 -13.44 6.17 -16.80
CA GLU A 160 -12.46 7.26 -16.90
C GLU A 160 -11.51 7.27 -15.70
N ALA A 161 -12.01 7.05 -14.48
CA ALA A 161 -11.15 6.93 -13.30
C ALA A 161 -10.19 5.73 -13.40
N VAL A 162 -10.66 4.58 -13.88
CA VAL A 162 -9.84 3.39 -14.14
C VAL A 162 -8.76 3.69 -15.18
N LEU A 163 -9.09 4.32 -16.31
CA LEU A 163 -8.12 4.67 -17.34
C LEU A 163 -7.02 5.60 -16.80
N ASN A 164 -7.39 6.66 -16.08
CA ASN A 164 -6.44 7.60 -15.49
C ASN A 164 -5.57 6.96 -14.40
N TYR A 165 -6.09 5.94 -13.70
CA TYR A 165 -5.34 5.19 -12.70
C TYR A 165 -4.31 4.22 -13.31
N HIS A 166 -4.51 3.76 -14.55
CA HIS A 166 -3.51 2.98 -15.29
C HIS A 166 -2.37 3.84 -15.86
N LEU A 167 -2.51 5.16 -15.84
CA LEU A 167 -1.55 6.09 -16.42
C LEU A 167 -0.74 6.80 -15.32
N GLY A 168 0.49 6.35 -15.11
CA GLY A 168 1.48 6.96 -14.22
C GLY A 168 2.08 8.24 -14.82
N ILE A 169 2.28 9.26 -13.99
CA ILE A 169 2.86 10.56 -14.39
C ILE A 169 4.39 10.44 -14.40
N GLY A 170 5.01 10.60 -15.57
CA GLY A 170 6.45 10.47 -15.76
C GLY A 170 6.89 9.08 -16.23
N GLU A 171 8.19 8.92 -16.49
CA GLU A 171 8.77 7.67 -16.98
C GLU A 171 9.26 6.78 -15.83
N TYR A 172 8.67 5.59 -15.76
CA TYR A 172 9.02 4.54 -14.82
C TYR A 172 9.43 3.29 -15.62
N PRO A 173 10.69 3.20 -16.11
CA PRO A 173 11.21 1.94 -16.60
C PRO A 173 11.19 0.90 -15.47
N ALA A 174 11.15 -0.38 -15.80
CA ALA A 174 11.08 -1.47 -14.83
C ALA A 174 12.19 -1.37 -13.77
N SER A 175 13.40 -0.96 -14.18
CA SER A 175 14.51 -0.71 -13.26
C SER A 175 14.17 0.32 -12.18
N ARG A 176 13.48 1.41 -12.53
CA ARG A 176 13.02 2.43 -11.56
C ARG A 176 11.88 1.91 -10.69
N ILE A 177 10.95 1.13 -11.26
CA ILE A 177 9.80 0.58 -10.52
C ILE A 177 10.28 -0.34 -9.38
N LEU A 178 11.40 -1.06 -9.56
CA LEU A 178 11.99 -1.90 -8.50
C LEU A 178 12.39 -1.12 -7.24
N PHE A 179 12.64 0.18 -7.35
CA PHE A 179 13.06 1.06 -6.24
C PHE A 179 12.00 2.11 -5.89
N THR A 180 10.83 2.04 -6.52
CA THR A 180 9.71 2.95 -6.23
C THR A 180 8.68 2.18 -5.41
N HIS A 181 8.12 2.80 -4.37
CA HIS A 181 7.06 2.19 -3.56
C HIS A 181 5.68 2.59 -4.02
N THR A 182 5.54 3.82 -4.52
CA THR A 182 4.29 4.27 -5.11
C THR A 182 4.51 5.21 -6.30
N ILE A 183 3.61 5.15 -7.28
CA ILE A 183 3.66 5.95 -8.51
C ILE A 183 2.46 6.91 -8.55
N PRO A 184 2.64 8.23 -8.71
CA PRO A 184 1.51 9.14 -8.92
C PRO A 184 0.85 8.85 -10.27
N THR A 185 -0.48 8.72 -10.28
CA THR A 185 -1.25 8.49 -11.50
C THR A 185 -1.93 9.77 -11.98
N THR A 186 -2.47 9.77 -13.20
CA THR A 186 -3.25 10.91 -13.71
C THR A 186 -4.62 11.05 -13.08
N LEU A 187 -5.08 10.05 -12.31
CA LEU A 187 -6.32 10.14 -11.54
C LEU A 187 -6.12 11.13 -10.39
N LYS A 188 -6.86 12.24 -10.42
CA LYS A 188 -6.92 13.18 -9.29
C LYS A 188 -8.03 12.78 -8.34
N GLU A 189 -7.74 12.82 -7.04
CA GLU A 189 -8.70 12.42 -6.02
C GLU A 189 -9.06 13.62 -5.11
N PRO A 190 -10.33 14.09 -5.12
CA PRO A 190 -10.75 15.23 -4.31
C PRO A 190 -10.50 15.02 -2.80
N TRP A 191 -10.62 13.78 -2.33
CA TRP A 191 -10.35 13.40 -0.93
C TRP A 191 -8.88 13.46 -0.55
N LEU A 192 -7.97 13.69 -1.51
CA LEU A 192 -6.54 13.94 -1.30
C LEU A 192 -6.17 15.41 -1.62
N GLY A 193 -7.15 16.30 -1.78
CA GLY A 193 -6.93 17.70 -2.14
C GLY A 193 -6.55 17.87 -3.60
N ASP A 194 -7.26 17.16 -4.50
CA ASP A 194 -7.03 17.11 -5.95
C ASP A 194 -5.63 16.65 -6.36
N LYS A 195 -4.93 15.97 -5.45
CA LYS A 195 -3.62 15.36 -5.71
C LYS A 195 -3.77 14.03 -6.46
N PRO A 196 -2.71 13.58 -7.16
CA PRO A 196 -2.67 12.27 -7.81
C PRO A 196 -2.98 11.13 -6.83
N GLN A 197 -3.96 10.28 -7.18
CA GLN A 197 -4.09 8.97 -6.55
C GLN A 197 -2.83 8.16 -6.89
N ARG A 198 -2.23 7.54 -5.88
CA ARG A 198 -0.98 6.80 -6.05
C ARG A 198 -1.25 5.32 -6.24
N LEU A 199 -0.46 4.72 -7.13
CA LEU A 199 -0.44 3.29 -7.43
C LEU A 199 0.68 2.63 -6.63
N ARG A 200 0.35 1.65 -5.79
CA ARG A 200 1.36 0.93 -5.00
C ARG A 200 2.15 -0.03 -5.88
N THR A 201 3.47 -0.01 -5.75
CA THR A 201 4.39 -0.95 -6.40
C THR A 201 5.06 -1.83 -5.35
N SER A 202 5.29 -3.09 -5.69
CA SER A 202 6.03 -4.02 -4.84
C SER A 202 6.76 -5.05 -5.68
N VAL A 203 7.87 -5.55 -5.15
CA VAL A 203 8.66 -6.59 -5.79
C VAL A 203 8.48 -7.88 -5.00
N GLY A 204 8.06 -8.94 -5.67
CA GLY A 204 8.05 -10.29 -5.10
C GLY A 204 8.89 -11.26 -5.93
N PHE A 205 9.01 -12.50 -5.47
CA PHE A 205 9.77 -13.55 -6.17
C PHE A 205 9.34 -13.77 -7.63
N SER A 206 8.07 -13.51 -7.94
CA SER A 206 7.53 -13.65 -9.30
C SER A 206 7.57 -12.36 -10.14
N GLY A 207 8.26 -11.32 -9.69
CA GLY A 207 8.37 -10.02 -10.38
C GLY A 207 7.61 -8.87 -9.70
N VAL A 208 7.44 -7.78 -10.45
CA VAL A 208 6.75 -6.56 -9.99
C VAL A 208 5.24 -6.77 -9.90
N ARG A 209 4.66 -6.32 -8.80
CA ARG A 209 3.21 -6.25 -8.55
C ARG A 209 2.76 -4.82 -8.30
N LEU A 210 1.60 -4.49 -8.88
CA LEU A 210 0.87 -3.26 -8.71
C LEU A 210 -0.36 -3.53 -7.84
N ASN A 211 -0.62 -2.67 -6.84
CA ASN A 211 -1.71 -2.83 -5.88
C ASN A 211 -1.81 -4.24 -5.25
N LEU A 212 -0.67 -4.91 -5.03
CA LEU A 212 -0.54 -6.29 -4.49
C LEU A 212 -1.09 -7.42 -5.38
N TYR A 213 -2.08 -7.19 -6.23
CA TYR A 213 -2.74 -8.26 -6.99
C TYR A 213 -2.35 -8.32 -8.48
N SER A 214 -2.04 -7.18 -9.10
CA SER A 214 -1.78 -7.11 -10.54
C SER A 214 -0.31 -7.31 -10.84
N LYS A 215 0.04 -8.35 -11.59
CA LYS A 215 1.42 -8.66 -11.97
C LYS A 215 1.76 -7.95 -13.27
N VAL A 216 2.94 -7.33 -13.31
CA VAL A 216 3.53 -6.84 -14.56
C VAL A 216 4.12 -8.03 -15.31
N ILE A 217 3.60 -8.30 -16.50
CA ILE A 217 3.92 -9.52 -17.29
C ILE A 217 4.80 -9.23 -18.51
N ALA A 218 4.81 -7.99 -19.01
CA ALA A 218 5.75 -7.53 -20.02
C ALA A 218 6.15 -6.08 -19.72
N VAL A 219 7.42 -5.74 -19.90
CA VAL A 219 8.00 -4.48 -19.42
C VAL A 219 8.77 -3.72 -20.49
N ASN A 220 8.94 -2.41 -20.27
CA ASN A 220 9.87 -1.54 -21.00
C ASN A 220 9.60 -1.44 -22.51
N PHE A 221 8.33 -1.26 -22.90
CA PHE A 221 7.99 -0.87 -24.26
C PHE A 221 8.10 0.65 -24.36
N LYS A 222 9.26 1.13 -24.81
CA LYS A 222 9.50 2.57 -24.92
C LYS A 222 8.76 3.11 -26.14
N THR A 223 8.04 4.20 -25.96
CA THR A 223 7.28 4.90 -27.00
C THR A 223 7.80 6.33 -27.13
N LYS A 224 7.28 7.08 -28.10
CA LYS A 224 7.65 8.48 -28.34
C LYS A 224 7.38 9.40 -27.15
N ASN A 225 6.37 9.09 -26.34
CA ASN A 225 5.85 9.92 -25.26
C ASN A 225 5.69 9.15 -23.93
N GLY A 226 6.47 8.09 -23.71
CA GLY A 226 6.38 7.32 -22.48
C GLY A 226 6.82 5.88 -22.57
N ILE A 227 6.43 5.10 -21.57
CA ILE A 227 6.74 3.66 -21.44
C ILE A 227 5.44 2.90 -21.22
N ILE A 228 5.28 1.76 -21.88
CA ILE A 228 4.20 0.81 -21.63
C ILE A 228 4.74 -0.40 -20.84
N HIS A 229 3.95 -0.86 -19.88
CA HIS A 229 4.10 -2.17 -19.24
C HIS A 229 2.76 -2.93 -19.32
N ALA A 230 2.78 -4.19 -19.73
CA ALA A 230 1.58 -5.02 -19.76
C ALA A 230 1.31 -5.64 -18.38
N VAL A 231 0.05 -5.68 -17.98
CA VAL A 231 -0.39 -6.21 -16.67
C VAL A 231 -1.47 -7.27 -16.84
N ASN A 232 -1.47 -8.26 -15.95
CA ASN A 232 -2.43 -9.39 -16.05
C ASN A 232 -3.77 -9.14 -15.35
N ARG A 233 -3.93 -8.02 -14.62
CA ARG A 233 -5.19 -7.64 -13.95
C ARG A 233 -5.42 -6.13 -14.08
N ILE A 234 -6.68 -5.76 -14.26
CA ILE A 234 -7.11 -4.36 -14.34
C ILE A 234 -6.86 -3.67 -13.00
N LEU A 235 -6.18 -2.53 -13.04
CA LEU A 235 -5.95 -1.65 -11.89
C LEU A 235 -7.24 -0.88 -11.59
N VAL A 236 -7.84 -1.19 -10.45
CA VAL A 236 -9.02 -0.49 -9.95
C VAL A 236 -8.58 0.57 -8.94
N PRO A 237 -9.05 1.83 -9.05
CA PRO A 237 -8.83 2.85 -8.03
C PRO A 237 -9.27 2.35 -6.65
N PRO A 238 -8.54 2.67 -5.58
CA PRO A 238 -8.83 2.13 -4.27
C PRO A 238 -10.16 2.66 -3.71
N PRO A 239 -10.84 1.89 -2.85
CA PRO A 239 -12.00 2.36 -2.12
C PRO A 239 -11.57 3.28 -0.94
N PHE A 240 -12.54 3.81 -0.20
CA PHE A 240 -12.25 4.48 1.07
C PHE A 240 -11.57 3.53 2.07
N ILE A 241 -10.66 4.06 2.89
CA ILE A 241 -9.88 3.29 3.87
C ILE A 241 -10.77 2.40 4.77
N GLY A 242 -11.88 2.93 5.27
CA GLY A 242 -12.79 2.15 6.12
C GLY A 242 -13.36 0.93 5.39
N LYS A 243 -13.65 1.05 4.10
CA LYS A 243 -14.08 -0.08 3.27
C LYS A 243 -12.94 -1.05 3.05
N GLU A 244 -11.72 -0.57 2.78
CA GLU A 244 -10.54 -1.41 2.62
C GLU A 244 -10.27 -2.26 3.86
N ILE A 245 -10.22 -1.66 5.05
CA ILE A 245 -10.05 -2.38 6.33
C ILE A 245 -11.16 -3.44 6.51
N SER A 246 -12.42 -3.08 6.23
CA SER A 246 -13.57 -4.00 6.34
C SER A 246 -13.49 -5.20 5.40
N LEU A 247 -12.77 -5.06 4.27
CA LEU A 247 -12.57 -6.15 3.34
C LEU A 247 -11.60 -7.18 3.93
N PHE A 248 -10.73 -6.88 4.89
CA PHE A 248 -9.74 -7.84 5.41
C PHE A 248 -9.98 -8.20 6.88
N PRO A 249 -11.12 -8.80 7.27
CA PRO A 249 -11.42 -9.12 8.66
C PRO A 249 -10.45 -10.15 9.26
N ALA A 250 -9.86 -11.03 8.45
CA ALA A 250 -8.82 -11.95 8.90
C ALA A 250 -7.61 -11.23 9.53
N GLN A 251 -7.34 -10.00 9.08
CA GLN A 251 -6.26 -9.15 9.56
C GLN A 251 -6.73 -8.08 10.54
N PHE A 252 -7.97 -7.60 10.44
CA PHE A 252 -8.45 -6.41 11.18
C PHE A 252 -9.72 -6.64 12.02
N SER A 253 -10.16 -7.87 12.28
CA SER A 253 -11.38 -8.12 13.06
C SER A 253 -11.40 -7.46 14.43
N THR A 254 -10.26 -7.41 15.15
CA THR A 254 -10.19 -6.76 16.47
C THR A 254 -10.28 -5.24 16.35
N LEU A 255 -9.69 -4.64 15.31
CA LEU A 255 -9.84 -3.21 15.03
C LEU A 255 -11.29 -2.86 14.65
N LEU A 256 -11.93 -3.69 13.82
CA LEU A 256 -13.35 -3.53 13.46
C LEU A 256 -14.26 -3.62 14.69
N LEU A 257 -13.98 -4.56 15.60
CA LEU A 257 -14.67 -4.66 16.89
C LEU A 257 -14.45 -3.40 17.74
N ALA A 258 -13.23 -2.84 17.74
CA ALA A 258 -12.94 -1.61 18.47
C ALA A 258 -13.75 -0.42 17.92
N PHE A 259 -13.85 -0.30 16.60
CA PHE A 259 -14.69 0.71 15.96
C PHE A 259 -16.18 0.56 16.33
N GLU A 260 -16.69 -0.67 16.37
CA GLU A 260 -18.07 -0.95 16.78
C GLU A 260 -18.32 -0.59 18.26
N LYS A 261 -17.45 -1.04 19.17
CA LYS A 261 -17.61 -0.83 20.63
C LYS A 261 -17.54 0.62 21.08
N THR A 262 -16.94 1.49 20.27
CA THR A 262 -16.73 2.90 20.59
C THR A 262 -17.54 3.84 19.68
N ASP A 263 -18.43 3.29 18.84
CA ASP A 263 -19.16 4.05 17.82
C ASP A 263 -18.24 4.93 16.93
N PHE A 264 -16.99 4.50 16.73
CA PHE A 264 -15.94 5.32 16.14
C PHE A 264 -16.22 5.71 14.70
N VAL A 265 -16.93 4.86 13.96
CA VAL A 265 -17.33 5.15 12.57
C VAL A 265 -18.26 6.37 12.50
N LYS A 266 -19.15 6.55 13.47
CA LYS A 266 -20.02 7.74 13.53
C LYS A 266 -19.19 8.98 13.79
N TYR A 267 -18.22 8.88 14.70
CA TYR A 267 -17.29 9.97 15.00
C TYR A 267 -16.48 10.37 13.75
N ILE A 268 -15.83 9.42 13.08
CA ILE A 268 -14.93 9.73 11.96
C ILE A 268 -15.66 10.33 10.75
N HIS A 269 -16.91 9.93 10.50
CA HIS A 269 -17.72 10.53 9.43
C HIS A 269 -18.04 12.02 9.66
N ASN A 270 -17.99 12.48 10.91
CA ASN A 270 -18.22 13.88 11.27
C ASN A 270 -16.93 14.71 11.31
N VAL A 271 -15.76 14.09 11.08
CA VAL A 271 -14.48 14.79 11.05
C VAL A 271 -14.12 15.10 9.58
N PRO A 272 -14.24 16.36 9.13
CA PRO A 272 -13.82 16.72 7.78
C PRO A 272 -12.29 16.58 7.67
N MET A 273 -11.84 15.87 6.64
CA MET A 273 -10.42 15.66 6.38
C MET A 273 -10.13 15.62 4.88
N VAL A 274 -9.00 16.22 4.49
CA VAL A 274 -8.45 16.20 3.13
C VAL A 274 -7.16 15.38 3.17
N GLY A 275 -7.30 14.09 2.91
CA GLY A 275 -6.25 13.09 3.10
C GLY A 275 -6.15 12.63 4.56
N SER A 276 -5.58 11.45 4.75
CA SER A 276 -5.36 10.86 6.07
C SER A 276 -4.26 9.82 6.05
N THR A 277 -3.61 9.63 7.19
CA THR A 277 -2.75 8.48 7.46
C THR A 277 -3.37 7.69 8.60
N VAL A 278 -3.74 6.43 8.32
CA VAL A 278 -4.37 5.55 9.30
C VAL A 278 -3.39 4.45 9.69
N PHE A 279 -2.98 4.45 10.95
CA PHE A 279 -2.19 3.39 11.56
C PHE A 279 -3.13 2.26 12.00
N ALA A 280 -3.43 1.31 11.12
CA ALA A 280 -4.41 0.25 11.37
C ALA A 280 -3.74 -1.01 11.95
N PRO A 281 -3.78 -1.27 13.28
CA PRO A 281 -3.09 -2.41 13.86
C PRO A 281 -3.81 -3.71 13.50
N SER A 282 -3.05 -4.74 13.13
CA SER A 282 -3.59 -6.06 12.83
C SER A 282 -4.06 -6.79 14.09
N ASN A 283 -4.80 -7.89 13.91
CA ASN A 283 -5.20 -8.81 14.99
C ASN A 283 -3.99 -9.26 15.84
N ASP A 284 -2.83 -9.41 15.23
CA ASP A 284 -1.58 -9.76 15.88
C ASP A 284 -1.02 -8.62 16.75
N ALA A 285 -1.12 -7.38 16.29
CA ALA A 285 -0.77 -6.21 17.10
C ALA A 285 -1.66 -6.12 18.35
N TRP A 286 -2.96 -6.37 18.20
CA TRP A 286 -3.89 -6.45 19.34
C TRP A 286 -3.58 -7.62 20.29
N ARG A 287 -3.18 -8.78 19.76
CA ARG A 287 -2.75 -9.91 20.59
C ARG A 287 -1.52 -9.57 21.42
N ARG A 288 -0.54 -8.87 20.83
CA ARG A 288 0.68 -8.42 21.50
C ARG A 288 0.43 -7.38 22.61
N LEU A 289 -0.68 -6.63 22.56
CA LEU A 289 -1.06 -5.72 23.63
C LEU A 289 -1.27 -6.45 24.97
N GLY A 290 -1.76 -7.69 24.91
CA GLY A 290 -1.98 -8.55 26.08
C GLY A 290 -3.46 -8.68 26.51
N PRO A 291 -3.85 -9.82 27.08
CA PRO A 291 -5.24 -10.13 27.41
C PRO A 291 -5.81 -9.22 28.51
N ARG A 292 -4.98 -8.75 29.46
CA ARG A 292 -5.45 -7.84 30.53
C ARG A 292 -5.82 -6.47 30.00
N ALA A 293 -4.94 -5.87 29.19
CA ALA A 293 -5.20 -4.60 28.51
C ALA A 293 -6.41 -4.70 27.59
N ASN A 294 -6.50 -5.76 26.78
CA ASN A 294 -7.66 -6.02 25.93
C ASN A 294 -8.95 -6.20 26.75
N ALA A 295 -8.93 -6.97 27.84
CA ALA A 295 -10.09 -7.14 28.69
C ALA A 295 -10.57 -5.81 29.29
N PHE A 296 -9.65 -4.96 29.74
CA PHE A 296 -9.99 -3.61 30.19
C PHE A 296 -10.63 -2.78 29.09
N LEU A 297 -9.97 -2.65 27.93
CA LEU A 297 -10.39 -1.82 26.79
C LEU A 297 -11.76 -2.21 26.23
N PHE A 298 -12.04 -3.51 26.10
CA PHE A 298 -13.23 -4.00 25.41
C PHE A 298 -14.41 -4.32 26.33
N ASN A 299 -14.18 -4.58 27.63
CA ASN A 299 -15.21 -5.10 28.54
C ASN A 299 -15.61 -4.15 29.67
N THR A 300 -15.05 -2.95 29.76
CA THR A 300 -15.41 -1.96 30.80
C THR A 300 -15.84 -0.63 30.18
N GLU A 301 -16.81 0.07 30.78
CA GLU A 301 -17.24 1.38 30.27
C GLU A 301 -16.09 2.39 30.32
N THR A 302 -15.32 2.42 31.41
CA THR A 302 -14.10 3.22 31.50
C THR A 302 -13.12 2.86 30.39
N GLY A 303 -12.83 1.57 30.17
CA GLY A 303 -11.90 1.12 29.15
C GLY A 303 -12.33 1.42 27.72
N LYS A 304 -13.63 1.50 27.42
CA LYS A 304 -14.11 1.97 26.12
C LYS A 304 -13.72 3.43 25.86
N LYS A 305 -13.68 4.28 26.89
CA LYS A 305 -13.20 5.68 26.75
C LYS A 305 -11.71 5.70 26.37
N TYR A 306 -10.90 4.86 27.01
CA TYR A 306 -9.48 4.66 26.65
C TYR A 306 -9.32 4.07 25.24
N LEU A 307 -10.19 3.14 24.85
CA LEU A 307 -10.19 2.56 23.50
C LEU A 307 -10.47 3.63 22.45
N LYS A 308 -11.44 4.51 22.68
CA LYS A 308 -11.74 5.64 21.79
C LYS A 308 -10.55 6.60 21.67
N ALA A 309 -9.87 6.92 22.78
CA ALA A 309 -8.65 7.72 22.78
C ALA A 309 -7.52 7.06 21.97
N LEU A 310 -7.32 5.76 22.17
CA LEU A 310 -6.33 4.96 21.42
C LEU A 310 -6.62 4.96 19.91
N LEU A 311 -7.88 4.84 19.50
CA LEU A 311 -8.29 4.90 18.09
C LEU A 311 -8.07 6.30 17.49
N LYS A 312 -8.33 7.37 18.25
CA LYS A 312 -8.01 8.75 17.82
C LYS A 312 -6.49 8.91 17.56
N TYR A 313 -5.63 8.30 18.39
CA TYR A 313 -4.17 8.36 18.20
C TYR A 313 -3.68 7.65 16.93
N GLN A 314 -4.46 6.70 16.41
CA GLN A 314 -4.11 5.93 15.22
C GLN A 314 -4.45 6.66 13.91
N ILE A 315 -5.08 7.84 13.96
CA ILE A 315 -5.50 8.57 12.77
C ILE A 315 -4.88 9.96 12.74
N VAL A 316 -4.15 10.23 11.66
CA VAL A 316 -3.60 11.54 11.33
C VAL A 316 -4.50 12.18 10.27
N PRO A 317 -5.26 13.23 10.60
CA PRO A 317 -6.08 13.95 9.63
C PRO A 317 -5.22 14.89 8.77
N ASN A 318 -5.66 15.15 7.54
CA ASN A 318 -5.12 16.16 6.63
C ASN A 318 -3.66 15.96 6.20
N ILE A 319 -3.06 14.81 6.49
CA ILE A 319 -1.72 14.44 6.04
C ILE A 319 -1.75 12.97 5.59
N THR A 320 -1.33 12.71 4.36
CA THR A 320 -1.17 11.36 3.81
C THR A 320 0.32 11.08 3.64
N LEU A 321 0.87 10.23 4.51
CA LEU A 321 2.27 9.81 4.51
C LEU A 321 2.42 8.49 3.77
N TYR A 322 2.87 8.56 2.52
CA TYR A 322 3.42 7.40 1.81
C TYR A 322 4.88 7.21 2.21
N SER A 323 5.44 6.04 1.94
CA SER A 323 6.86 5.77 2.24
C SER A 323 7.82 6.65 1.45
N ASP A 324 7.40 7.16 0.30
CA ASP A 324 8.22 7.94 -0.64
C ASP A 324 7.68 9.35 -0.94
N GLU A 325 6.58 9.76 -0.31
CA GLU A 325 5.93 11.06 -0.55
C GLU A 325 4.98 11.46 0.60
N VAL A 326 4.79 12.77 0.80
CA VAL A 326 3.82 13.29 1.79
C VAL A 326 2.88 14.30 1.15
N TYR A 327 1.58 14.03 1.27
CA TYR A 327 0.54 14.97 0.87
C TYR A 327 -0.05 15.69 2.07
N TYR A 328 0.01 17.02 2.04
CA TYR A 328 -0.67 17.89 2.99
C TYR A 328 -1.99 18.37 2.41
N GLY A 329 -3.06 18.33 3.21
CA GLY A 329 -4.40 18.83 2.86
C GLY A 329 -4.46 20.36 2.79
N ASP A 330 -3.59 21.06 3.51
CA ASP A 330 -3.36 22.50 3.37
C ASP A 330 -1.98 22.74 2.74
N GLU A 331 -1.93 23.39 1.58
CA GLU A 331 -0.68 23.74 0.91
C GLU A 331 0.23 24.63 1.76
N LYS A 332 -0.33 25.41 2.69
CA LYS A 332 0.47 26.22 3.63
C LYS A 332 1.23 25.37 4.65
N MET A 333 0.77 24.14 4.88
CA MET A 333 1.40 23.16 5.78
C MET A 333 2.51 22.37 5.10
N SER A 334 2.71 22.53 3.78
CA SER A 334 3.84 21.90 3.10
C SER A 334 5.15 22.54 3.57
N LYS A 335 5.72 22.04 4.66
CA LYS A 335 7.17 22.17 4.85
C LYS A 335 7.80 21.42 3.70
N LYS A 336 8.78 22.03 3.01
CA LYS A 336 9.65 21.29 2.08
C LYS A 336 10.27 20.14 2.88
N LEU A 337 9.72 18.94 2.74
CA LEU A 337 10.44 17.73 3.11
C LEU A 337 11.67 17.70 2.22
N PHE A 338 12.83 17.87 2.85
CA PHE A 338 14.10 17.78 2.17
C PHE A 338 14.35 16.32 1.82
N GLY A 339 14.43 16.03 0.53
CA GLY A 339 15.06 14.81 0.02
C GLY A 339 14.09 13.80 -0.56
N HIS A 340 14.07 13.72 -1.90
CA HIS A 340 13.77 12.45 -2.55
C HIS A 340 14.73 11.37 -1.98
N GLY A 341 14.19 10.35 -1.32
CA GLY A 341 14.91 9.10 -1.02
C GLY A 341 15.97 9.16 0.09
N GLY A 342 15.78 9.98 1.13
CA GLY A 342 16.65 10.00 2.32
C GLY A 342 15.89 9.73 3.62
N ASP A 343 16.62 9.36 4.67
CA ASP A 343 16.06 9.23 6.01
C ASP A 343 15.43 10.55 6.47
N PHE A 344 14.19 10.52 6.93
CA PHE A 344 13.52 11.71 7.46
C PHE A 344 12.67 11.41 8.68
N HIS A 345 12.54 12.44 9.51
CA HIS A 345 11.67 12.43 10.68
C HIS A 345 10.55 13.45 10.48
N ILE A 346 9.31 13.06 10.77
CA ILE A 346 8.14 13.92 10.71
C ILE A 346 7.25 13.70 11.93
N GLU A 347 6.81 14.80 12.54
CA GLU A 347 5.80 14.79 13.59
C GLU A 347 4.42 14.93 12.96
N LEU A 348 3.58 13.91 13.13
CA LEU A 348 2.23 13.88 12.58
C LEU A 348 1.19 14.13 13.67
N PRO A 349 0.40 15.23 13.60
CA PRO A 349 -0.68 15.46 14.55
C PRO A 349 -1.80 14.43 14.37
N THR A 350 -2.23 13.79 15.45
CA THR A 350 -3.32 12.79 15.41
C THR A 350 -4.65 13.40 15.88
N LEU A 351 -5.76 12.66 15.72
CA LEU A 351 -7.06 13.05 16.28
C LEU A 351 -7.09 13.06 17.82
N LEU A 352 -6.06 12.52 18.49
CA LEU A 352 -5.93 12.60 19.95
C LEU A 352 -5.30 13.93 20.42
N GLU A 353 -5.05 14.87 19.51
CA GLU A 353 -4.30 16.11 19.80
C GLU A 353 -2.89 15.86 20.35
N ARG A 354 -2.36 14.67 20.07
CA ARG A 354 -0.99 14.25 20.38
C ARG A 354 -0.30 13.82 19.11
N SER A 355 0.90 14.33 18.85
CA SER A 355 1.65 13.92 17.68
C SER A 355 2.22 12.51 17.82
N VAL A 356 2.38 11.85 16.68
CA VAL A 356 3.20 10.65 16.53
C VAL A 356 4.45 11.01 15.75
N GLY A 357 5.61 10.74 16.35
CA GLY A 357 6.88 10.91 15.66
C GLY A 357 7.07 9.76 14.70
N VAL A 358 7.38 10.05 13.44
CA VAL A 358 7.55 9.05 12.40
C VAL A 358 8.92 9.20 11.77
N ASP A 359 9.72 8.15 11.91
CA ASP A 359 11.02 8.01 11.28
C ASP A 359 10.88 7.11 10.05
N VAL A 360 11.21 7.64 8.88
CA VAL A 360 11.25 6.90 7.62
C VAL A 360 12.71 6.73 7.24
N HIS A 361 13.16 5.48 7.19
CA HIS A 361 14.50 5.13 6.74
C HIS A 361 14.41 4.45 5.38
N THR A 362 15.09 5.00 4.37
CA THR A 362 15.04 4.46 3.01
C THR A 362 16.45 4.08 2.56
N PHE A 363 16.65 2.79 2.28
CA PHE A 363 17.88 2.27 1.73
C PHE A 363 17.59 1.44 0.47
N LYS A 364 18.01 1.95 -0.70
CA LYS A 364 17.71 1.36 -2.02
C LYS A 364 16.19 1.12 -2.20
N SER A 365 15.75 -0.14 -2.35
CA SER A 365 14.33 -0.52 -2.48
C SER A 365 13.63 -0.77 -1.14
N TRP A 366 14.35 -0.65 -0.03
CA TRP A 366 13.82 -0.98 1.28
C TRP A 366 13.50 0.30 2.05
N THR A 367 12.24 0.47 2.43
CA THR A 367 11.81 1.53 3.33
C THR A 367 11.29 0.93 4.63
N THR A 368 11.83 1.40 5.76
CA THR A 368 11.33 1.08 7.10
C THR A 368 10.71 2.33 7.69
N ILE A 369 9.48 2.21 8.20
CA ILE A 369 8.79 3.29 8.91
C ILE A 369 8.68 2.89 10.38
N VAL A 370 9.10 3.76 11.28
CA VAL A 370 9.10 3.53 12.73
C VAL A 370 8.34 4.67 13.41
N LEU A 371 7.33 4.32 14.21
CA LEU A 371 6.56 5.28 14.99
C LEU A 371 7.09 5.35 16.42
N ASN A 372 7.22 6.57 16.95
CA ASN A 372 7.72 6.87 18.29
C ASN A 372 9.06 6.16 18.61
N GLY A 373 9.90 5.92 17.59
CA GLY A 373 11.19 5.25 17.71
C GLY A 373 11.17 3.74 18.01
N HIS A 374 10.00 3.09 18.13
CA HIS A 374 9.93 1.65 18.46
C HIS A 374 8.80 0.86 17.75
N ASN A 375 7.71 1.49 17.34
CA ASN A 375 6.61 0.80 16.67
C ASN A 375 6.88 0.70 15.17
N VAL A 376 7.44 -0.42 14.73
CA VAL A 376 7.76 -0.65 13.31
C VAL A 376 6.47 -0.90 12.52
N ILE A 377 6.35 -0.25 11.35
CA ILE A 377 5.32 -0.57 10.35
C ILE A 377 5.71 -1.88 9.67
N GLY A 378 4.84 -2.90 9.79
CA GLY A 378 5.03 -4.21 9.19
C GLY A 378 4.54 -4.31 7.75
N PHE A 379 3.56 -3.48 7.38
CA PHE A 379 3.07 -3.36 6.01
C PHE A 379 2.75 -1.89 5.71
N ASN A 380 3.39 -1.35 4.67
CA ASN A 380 3.25 0.04 4.27
C ASN A 380 2.50 0.25 2.96
N ASP A 381 1.96 1.47 2.84
CA ASP A 381 1.37 2.04 1.64
C ASP A 381 0.17 1.27 1.08
N ALA A 382 -0.73 0.78 1.95
CA ALA A 382 -2.06 0.39 1.48
C ALA A 382 -2.83 1.66 1.08
N VAL A 383 -2.90 1.91 -0.23
CA VAL A 383 -3.44 3.15 -0.79
C VAL A 383 -4.96 3.15 -0.72
N GLY A 384 -5.54 4.18 -0.09
CA GLY A 384 -6.98 4.39 -0.02
C GLY A 384 -7.40 5.61 -0.84
N LYS A 385 -8.71 5.74 -1.11
CA LYS A 385 -9.29 6.90 -1.79
C LYS A 385 -9.10 8.21 -1.01
N ASN A 386 -9.14 8.12 0.31
CA ASN A 386 -9.06 9.27 1.22
C ASN A 386 -7.78 9.29 2.07
N GLY A 387 -6.74 8.56 1.65
CA GLY A 387 -5.46 8.54 2.36
C GLY A 387 -4.65 7.27 2.14
N VAL A 388 -3.94 6.86 3.20
CA VAL A 388 -3.08 5.67 3.20
C VAL A 388 -3.17 4.94 4.53
N ILE A 389 -3.12 3.61 4.47
CA ILE A 389 -3.06 2.72 5.61
C ILE A 389 -1.61 2.28 5.81
N GLN A 390 -1.10 2.48 7.02
CA GLN A 390 0.17 1.95 7.51
C GLN A 390 -0.15 0.93 8.60
N VAL A 391 0.29 -0.31 8.49
CA VAL A 391 -0.05 -1.40 9.45
C VAL A 391 1.11 -1.58 10.43
N PRO A 392 0.98 -1.10 11.68
CA PRO A 392 2.01 -1.26 12.70
C PRO A 392 2.04 -2.70 13.25
N LYS A 393 3.22 -3.19 13.62
CA LYS A 393 3.40 -4.52 14.24
C LYS A 393 2.85 -4.61 15.68
N THR A 394 2.80 -3.48 16.36
CA THR A 394 2.28 -3.29 17.72
C THR A 394 1.33 -2.11 17.73
N ILE A 395 0.44 -2.02 18.71
CA ILE A 395 -0.48 -0.88 18.79
C ILE A 395 0.32 0.39 19.08
N PRO A 396 0.21 1.45 18.27
CA PRO A 396 0.79 2.74 18.58
C PRO A 396 0.11 3.33 19.82
N ILE A 397 0.90 3.62 20.86
CA ILE A 397 0.46 4.26 22.10
C ILE A 397 1.31 5.52 22.29
N PRO A 398 0.73 6.64 22.76
CA PRO A 398 1.50 7.84 23.06
C PRO A 398 2.65 7.56 24.04
N PRO A 399 3.85 8.14 23.83
CA PRO A 399 4.97 7.98 24.77
C PRO A 399 4.69 8.70 26.10
N HIS A 400 5.36 8.29 27.19
CA HIS A 400 5.28 8.99 28.48
C HIS A 400 5.75 10.44 28.35
N ARG A 401 5.09 11.35 29.09
CA ARG A 401 5.45 12.78 29.11
C ARG A 401 6.81 13.07 29.75
N LYS A 402 7.30 12.20 30.64
CA LYS A 402 8.53 12.42 31.42
C LYS A 402 9.84 12.08 30.70
N GLY A 403 9.80 11.76 29.40
CA GLY A 403 10.99 11.42 28.63
C GLY A 403 11.67 10.12 29.09
N GLU A 404 10.94 9.26 29.82
CA GLU A 404 11.41 7.92 30.12
C GLU A 404 11.59 7.16 28.81
N HIS A 405 12.80 6.65 28.60
CA HIS A 405 13.09 5.79 27.47
C HIS A 405 12.13 4.60 27.54
N PRO A 406 11.48 4.21 26.42
CA PRO A 406 10.65 3.02 26.42
C PRO A 406 11.53 1.86 26.87
N SER A 407 11.28 1.34 28.09
CA SER A 407 11.76 0.02 28.45
C SER A 407 11.28 -0.90 27.34
N GLU A 408 12.18 -1.69 26.76
CA GLU A 408 11.92 -2.63 25.68
C GLU A 408 10.50 -3.17 25.80
N MET A 409 9.56 -2.68 24.98
CA MET A 409 8.15 -3.12 24.98
C MET A 409 8.07 -4.50 24.31
N GLU A 410 8.97 -5.40 24.69
CA GLU A 410 8.85 -6.83 24.47
C GLU A 410 7.99 -7.40 25.60
N GLY A 411 6.70 -7.05 25.59
CA GLY A 411 5.78 -7.50 26.63
C GLY A 411 4.37 -6.99 26.46
N GLU A 412 3.45 -7.65 27.16
CA GLU A 412 2.08 -7.17 27.34
C GLU A 412 2.10 -5.88 28.17
N ILE A 413 1.33 -4.87 27.77
CA ILE A 413 1.22 -3.63 28.55
C ILE A 413 0.35 -3.86 29.78
N SER A 414 0.73 -3.26 30.92
CA SER A 414 -0.14 -3.25 32.10
C SER A 414 -1.34 -2.31 31.89
N VAL A 415 -2.44 -2.55 32.61
CA VAL A 415 -3.62 -1.67 32.53
C VAL A 415 -3.29 -0.30 33.13
N GLU A 416 -2.45 -0.28 34.15
CA GLU A 416 -1.99 0.91 34.86
C GLU A 416 -1.16 1.80 33.94
N GLU A 417 -0.19 1.23 33.22
CA GLU A 417 0.64 1.96 32.25
C GLU A 417 -0.18 2.47 31.06
N LEU A 418 -1.11 1.66 30.55
CA LEU A 418 -2.03 2.10 29.49
C LEU A 418 -2.87 3.29 29.95
N LYS A 419 -3.35 3.27 31.20
CA LYS A 419 -4.11 4.38 31.77
C LYS A 419 -3.24 5.62 31.92
N GLU A 420 -2.05 5.49 32.50
CA GLU A 420 -1.11 6.60 32.69
C GLU A 420 -0.81 7.35 31.38
N ARG A 421 -0.68 6.62 30.26
CA ARG A 421 -0.38 7.23 28.95
C ARG A 421 -1.56 7.94 28.29
N LEU A 422 -2.78 7.63 28.70
CA LEU A 422 -4.00 8.05 28.00
C LEU A 422 -4.98 8.85 28.86
N GLU A 423 -4.84 8.86 30.18
CA GLU A 423 -5.81 9.42 31.13
C GLU A 423 -6.19 10.87 30.81
N GLU A 424 -5.22 11.71 30.46
CA GLU A 424 -5.44 13.13 30.14
C GLU A 424 -6.19 13.36 28.82
N TYR A 425 -6.34 12.31 27.99
CA TYR A 425 -7.05 12.35 26.71
C TYR A 425 -8.39 11.63 26.75
N VAL A 426 -8.71 11.03 27.88
CA VAL A 426 -10.02 10.43 28.12
C VAL A 426 -10.95 11.55 28.57
N GLU A 427 -11.94 11.86 27.73
CA GLU A 427 -13.01 12.80 28.07
C GLU A 427 -13.67 12.33 29.39
N GLU A 428 -13.49 13.11 30.47
CA GLU A 428 -14.36 13.01 31.64
C GLU A 428 -15.76 13.41 31.17
N GLU A 429 -16.77 12.58 31.43
CA GLU A 429 -18.13 13.06 31.26
C GLU A 429 -18.32 14.11 32.36
N ASP A 430 -18.75 15.32 31.99
CA ASP A 430 -19.60 16.09 32.88
C ASP A 430 -20.69 15.11 33.31
N ASP A 431 -20.64 14.69 34.57
CA ASP A 431 -21.78 14.11 35.26
C ASP A 431 -22.84 15.20 35.23
N GLY A 432 -23.57 15.28 34.12
CA GLY A 432 -24.62 16.24 33.91
C GLY A 432 -25.53 16.16 35.10
N ASP A 433 -25.53 17.25 35.88
CA ASP A 433 -26.34 17.45 37.05
C ASP A 433 -27.73 16.85 36.79
N PHE A 434 -28.01 15.71 37.43
CA PHE A 434 -29.37 15.37 37.82
C PHE A 434 -29.77 16.34 38.94
N GLU A 435 -29.76 17.64 38.67
CA GLU A 435 -30.48 18.61 39.47
C GLU A 435 -31.96 18.46 39.11
N ASN A 436 -32.66 17.85 40.07
CA ASN A 436 -34.08 18.00 40.34
C ASN A 436 -34.70 19.25 39.67
N GLY A 437 -35.62 19.04 38.73
CA GLY A 437 -36.34 20.14 38.09
C GLY A 437 -37.65 19.68 37.48
N GLU A 438 -38.71 19.72 38.29
CA GLU A 438 -40.10 19.55 37.89
C GLU A 438 -40.49 20.49 36.72
N LEU A 439 -41.08 19.90 35.67
CA LEU A 439 -42.37 20.23 35.02
C LEU A 439 -42.37 19.99 33.50
#